data_AF-A0A924AU74-F1
#
_entry.id   AF-A0A924AU74-F1
#
_cell.length_a   1.000
_cell.length_b   1.000
_cell.length_c   1.000
_cell.angle_alpha   90.00
_cell.angle_beta   90.00
_cell.angle_gamma   90.00
#
_symmetry.space_group_name_H-M   'P 1'
#
loop_
_entity.id
_entity.type
_entity.pdbx_description
1 polymer ?
#
loop_
_entity_poly.entity_id
_entity_poly.type
_entity_poly.pdbx_seq_one_letter_code
_entity_poly.pdbx_strand_id
1 'polypeptide(L)'
;MNEYQEFTSRFKASITAASFVKLTLSNPAKKDAALQNVYVRLIVLKNIPNLSFTYRYKTNDQVKNKTLEEGISELESFISNDFKSAALFTTSQDLTLQTSKKGSVTLQKKKATFTEALEASHDRQKVKRASVHKQYLTELGIMDASGVLIPKMADKYRQINKYLEIIEGLITSVSLPEEINIVDMGSGKGYLTFALYDYLKNDQSLNVQVTGIE
;
A
#
# COMPACT_ATOMS: atom_id res chain seq x y z
N MET A 1 9.70 36.38 3.88
CA MET A 1 9.80 34.96 3.45
C MET A 1 8.62 34.73 2.51
N ASN A 2 8.84 34.32 1.27
CA ASN A 2 7.76 34.13 0.29
C ASN A 2 6.90 32.94 0.75
N GLU A 3 5.58 32.99 0.59
CA GLU A 3 4.63 31.94 1.03
C GLU A 3 4.99 30.57 0.44
N TYR A 4 5.56 30.55 -0.77
CA TYR A 4 6.14 29.36 -1.40
C TYR A 4 7.28 28.74 -0.58
N GLN A 5 8.20 29.57 -0.09
CA GLN A 5 9.34 29.11 0.71
C GLN A 5 8.88 28.59 2.07
N GLU A 6 7.87 29.22 2.69
CA GLU A 6 7.28 28.70 3.92
C GLU A 6 6.64 27.33 3.69
N PHE A 7 5.86 27.17 2.62
CA PHE A 7 5.23 25.89 2.29
C PHE A 7 6.27 24.78 2.07
N THR A 8 7.31 25.03 1.27
CA THR A 8 8.35 24.04 1.01
C THR A 8 9.18 23.72 2.26
N SER A 9 9.47 24.72 3.11
CA SER A 9 10.12 24.50 4.40
C SER A 9 9.28 23.60 5.31
N ARG A 10 7.96 23.83 5.39
CA ARG A 10 7.03 22.99 6.16
C ARG A 10 6.93 21.58 5.60
N PHE A 11 6.95 21.42 4.29
CA PHE A 11 7.00 20.11 3.65
C PHE A 11 8.27 19.34 4.04
N LYS A 12 9.45 19.95 3.89
CA LYS A 12 10.74 19.38 4.31
C LYS A 12 10.72 18.97 5.78
N ALA A 13 10.28 19.88 6.66
CA ALA A 13 10.18 19.61 8.09
C ALA A 13 9.22 18.44 8.40
N SER A 14 8.11 18.32 7.68
CA SER A 14 7.15 17.24 7.88
C SER A 14 7.68 15.86 7.51
N ILE A 15 8.59 15.78 6.53
CA ILE A 15 9.27 14.54 6.16
C ILE A 15 10.26 14.15 7.27
N THR A 16 11.09 15.09 7.73
CA THR A 16 12.07 14.85 8.80
C THR A 16 11.40 14.49 10.13
N ALA A 17 10.26 15.10 10.45
CA ALA A 17 9.49 14.83 11.66
C ALA A 17 8.58 13.59 11.56
N ALA A 18 8.63 12.83 10.46
CA ALA A 18 7.75 11.69 10.19
C ALA A 18 6.25 11.99 10.35
N SER A 19 5.85 13.26 10.17
CA SER A 19 4.48 13.73 10.31
C SER A 19 3.77 13.91 8.96
N PHE A 20 4.47 13.67 7.85
CA PHE A 20 3.95 13.82 6.51
C PHE A 20 2.97 12.70 6.16
N VAL A 21 1.77 13.07 5.72
CA VAL A 21 0.72 12.11 5.33
C VAL A 21 0.62 12.01 3.82
N LYS A 22 0.32 13.14 3.16
CA LYS A 22 0.22 13.24 1.70
C LYS A 22 0.29 14.69 1.27
N LEU A 23 0.62 14.90 0.00
CA LEU A 23 0.50 16.20 -0.65
C LEU A 23 -0.27 16.07 -1.96
N THR A 24 -1.06 17.08 -2.26
CA THR A 24 -1.89 17.12 -3.47
C THR A 24 -1.71 18.46 -4.16
N LEU A 25 -1.31 18.41 -5.43
CA LEU A 25 -1.32 19.54 -6.35
C LEU A 25 -2.57 19.45 -7.21
N SER A 26 -3.30 20.55 -7.32
CA SER A 26 -4.57 20.64 -8.02
C SER A 26 -4.76 22.03 -8.63
N ASN A 27 -5.82 22.18 -9.44
CA ASN A 27 -6.14 23.41 -10.16
C ASN A 27 -4.99 23.86 -11.07
N PRO A 28 -4.78 23.18 -12.22
CA PRO A 28 -3.71 23.52 -13.15
C PRO A 28 -3.74 24.99 -13.58
N ALA A 29 -2.56 25.59 -13.77
CA ALA A 29 -2.44 26.98 -14.19
C ALA A 29 -3.05 27.21 -15.57
N LYS A 30 -2.84 26.25 -16.50
CA LYS A 30 -3.40 26.21 -17.86
C LYS A 30 -4.72 25.44 -17.88
N LYS A 31 -5.76 26.03 -18.49
CA LYS A 31 -7.10 25.40 -18.59
C LYS A 31 -7.10 24.07 -19.35
N ASP A 32 -6.24 23.94 -20.36
CA ASP A 32 -6.13 22.73 -21.20
C ASP A 32 -4.95 21.82 -20.83
N ALA A 33 -4.43 21.93 -19.60
CA ALA A 33 -3.37 21.04 -19.15
C ALA A 33 -3.82 19.57 -19.23
N ALA A 34 -2.99 18.71 -19.83
CA ALA A 34 -3.24 17.27 -19.83
C ALA A 34 -3.16 16.69 -18.41
N LEU A 35 -2.25 17.22 -17.60
CA LEU A 35 -2.05 16.87 -16.19
C LEU A 35 -3.04 17.65 -15.32
N GLN A 36 -3.88 16.92 -14.58
CA GLN A 36 -4.98 17.48 -13.77
C GLN A 36 -4.59 17.59 -12.29
N ASN A 37 -3.92 16.57 -11.77
CA ASN A 37 -3.50 16.49 -10.38
C ASN A 37 -2.17 15.77 -10.25
N VAL A 38 -1.43 16.10 -9.19
CA VAL A 38 -0.29 15.31 -8.75
C VAL A 38 -0.50 14.97 -7.29
N TYR A 39 -0.43 13.68 -6.97
CA TYR A 39 -0.48 13.18 -5.60
C TYR A 39 0.90 12.71 -5.18
N VAL A 40 1.36 13.15 -4.01
CA VAL A 40 2.67 12.81 -3.48
C VAL A 40 2.50 12.09 -2.16
N ARG A 41 3.20 10.96 -2.01
CA ARG A 41 3.28 10.17 -0.77
C ARG A 41 4.73 9.80 -0.47
N LEU A 42 5.06 9.65 0.81
CA LEU A 42 6.35 9.12 1.23
C LEU A 42 6.27 7.59 1.21
N ILE A 43 7.27 6.97 0.59
CA ILE A 43 7.41 5.52 0.50
C ILE A 43 8.84 5.12 0.86
N VAL A 44 9.03 3.90 1.35
CA VAL A 44 10.36 3.32 1.57
C VAL A 44 10.63 2.27 0.51
N LEU A 45 11.68 2.47 -0.29
CA LEU A 45 12.15 1.50 -1.28
C LEU A 45 13.53 1.00 -0.88
N LYS A 46 13.68 -0.31 -0.63
CA LYS A 46 14.96 -0.92 -0.21
C LYS A 46 15.60 -0.18 0.98
N ASN A 47 14.81 0.16 2.01
CA ASN A 47 15.21 0.94 3.19
C ASN A 47 15.62 2.40 2.92
N ILE A 48 15.38 2.93 1.71
CA ILE A 48 15.66 4.33 1.38
C ILE A 48 14.33 5.09 1.22
N PRO A 49 14.12 6.21 1.95
CA PRO A 49 12.93 7.03 1.81
C PRO A 49 12.90 7.71 0.44
N ASN A 50 11.79 7.56 -0.26
CA ASN A 50 11.53 8.12 -1.58
C ASN A 50 10.12 8.74 -1.60
N LEU A 51 9.89 9.68 -2.51
CA LEU A 51 8.58 10.26 -2.77
C LEU A 51 7.95 9.57 -3.99
N SER A 52 6.75 9.04 -3.82
CA SER A 52 5.94 8.51 -4.91
C SER A 52 5.04 9.61 -5.45
N PHE A 53 5.23 9.95 -6.71
CA PHE A 53 4.42 10.91 -7.46
C PHE A 53 3.45 10.16 -8.36
N THR A 54 2.15 10.34 -8.12
CA THR A 54 1.08 9.89 -9.00
C THR A 54 0.60 11.09 -9.83
N TYR A 55 0.95 11.09 -11.11
CA TYR A 55 0.54 12.08 -12.09
C TYR A 55 -0.77 11.65 -12.71
N ARG A 56 -1.84 12.38 -12.43
CA ARG A 56 -3.18 12.11 -12.96
C ARG A 56 -3.42 12.95 -14.19
N TYR A 57 -3.45 12.30 -15.35
CA TYR A 57 -3.83 12.91 -16.62
C TYR A 57 -5.31 12.67 -16.92
N LYS A 58 -5.85 13.31 -17.96
CA LYS A 58 -7.24 13.10 -18.38
C LYS A 58 -7.55 11.65 -18.79
N THR A 59 -6.55 10.92 -19.29
CA THR A 59 -6.73 9.59 -19.90
C THR A 59 -6.00 8.46 -19.17
N ASN A 60 -5.02 8.77 -18.32
CA ASN A 60 -4.27 7.78 -17.56
C ASN A 60 -3.62 8.36 -16.30
N ASP A 61 -3.25 7.48 -15.37
CA ASP A 61 -2.45 7.82 -14.20
C ASP A 61 -1.05 7.19 -14.37
N GLN A 62 0.00 7.97 -14.10
CA GLN A 62 1.39 7.49 -14.11
C GLN A 62 1.99 7.61 -12.71
N VAL A 63 2.72 6.59 -12.26
CA VAL A 63 3.41 6.62 -10.97
C VAL A 63 4.92 6.64 -11.19
N LYS A 64 5.62 7.60 -10.59
CA LYS A 64 7.09 7.64 -10.57
C LYS A 64 7.58 7.83 -9.14
N ASN A 65 8.60 7.07 -8.78
CA ASN A 65 9.26 7.19 -7.47
C ASN A 65 10.54 8.00 -7.65
N LYS A 66 10.75 8.97 -6.76
CA LYS A 66 11.85 9.92 -6.81
C LYS A 66 12.53 10.02 -5.46
N THR A 67 13.80 10.39 -5.46
CA THR A 67 14.50 10.71 -4.20
C THR A 67 13.85 11.92 -3.53
N LEU A 68 14.15 12.13 -2.25
CA LEU A 68 13.63 13.30 -1.52
C LEU A 68 14.07 14.61 -2.19
N GLU A 69 15.32 14.71 -2.61
CA GLU A 69 15.90 15.90 -3.24
C GLU A 69 15.24 16.20 -4.60
N GLU A 70 15.14 15.19 -5.47
CA GLU A 70 14.48 15.34 -6.78
C GLU A 70 12.99 15.69 -6.63
N GLY A 71 12.30 15.01 -5.71
CA GLY A 71 10.88 15.25 -5.47
C GLY A 71 10.60 16.63 -4.91
N ILE A 72 11.46 17.16 -4.05
CA ILE A 72 11.36 18.54 -3.54
C ILE A 72 11.55 19.55 -4.69
N SER A 73 12.59 19.37 -5.51
CA SER A 73 12.87 20.28 -6.63
C SER A 73 11.72 20.31 -7.65
N GLU A 74 11.16 19.13 -7.97
CA GLU A 74 10.01 19.04 -8.87
C GLU A 74 8.74 19.66 -8.26
N LEU A 75 8.53 19.50 -6.96
CA LEU A 75 7.43 20.13 -6.25
C LEU A 75 7.53 21.66 -6.25
N GLU A 76 8.72 22.21 -6.05
CA GLU A 76 8.98 23.65 -6.15
C GLU A 76 8.64 24.18 -7.57
N SER A 77 9.00 23.43 -8.61
CA SER A 77 8.65 23.76 -10.01
C SER A 77 7.14 23.74 -10.23
N PHE A 78 6.45 22.68 -9.78
CA PHE A 78 5.01 22.53 -9.99
C PHE A 78 4.18 23.61 -9.31
N ILE A 79 4.54 23.96 -8.09
CA ILE A 79 3.85 24.99 -7.32
C ILE A 79 4.07 26.38 -7.92
N SER A 80 5.23 26.62 -8.54
CA SER A 80 5.56 27.92 -9.14
C SER A 80 4.90 28.11 -10.51
N ASN A 81 4.80 27.05 -11.32
CA ASN A 81 4.50 27.18 -12.76
C ASN A 81 3.23 26.46 -13.21
N ASP A 82 2.90 25.31 -12.62
CA ASP A 82 1.95 24.36 -13.21
C ASP A 82 0.62 24.26 -12.46
N PHE A 83 0.60 24.52 -11.15
CA PHE A 83 -0.58 24.39 -10.30
C PHE A 83 -0.85 25.64 -9.48
N LYS A 84 -2.13 25.95 -9.29
CA LYS A 84 -2.61 27.08 -8.48
C LYS A 84 -3.01 26.68 -7.07
N SER A 85 -3.01 25.40 -6.74
CA SER A 85 -3.36 24.91 -5.41
C SER A 85 -2.45 23.76 -5.00
N ALA A 86 -1.89 23.86 -3.80
CA ALA A 86 -1.11 22.80 -3.17
C ALA A 86 -1.64 22.57 -1.75
N ALA A 87 -2.03 21.34 -1.44
CA ALA A 87 -2.50 20.94 -0.13
C ALA A 87 -1.53 19.92 0.47
N LEU A 88 -0.91 20.27 1.60
CA LEU A 88 -0.04 19.45 2.40
C LEU A 88 -0.80 19.00 3.64
N PHE A 89 -0.93 17.69 3.80
CA PHE A 89 -1.57 17.08 4.96
C PHE A 89 -0.49 16.50 5.86
N THR A 90 -0.53 16.88 7.14
CA THR A 90 0.34 16.34 8.18
C THR A 90 -0.49 15.89 9.37
N THR A 91 0.10 15.10 10.26
CA THR A 91 -0.57 14.64 11.48
C THR A 91 -0.86 15.76 12.49
N SER A 92 -0.23 16.93 12.33
CA SER A 92 -0.37 18.07 13.23
C SER A 92 -1.26 19.18 12.67
N GLN A 93 -1.19 19.42 11.35
CA GLN A 93 -1.93 20.48 10.67
C GLN A 93 -2.04 20.24 9.17
N ASP A 94 -3.06 20.81 8.56
CA ASP A 94 -3.20 20.86 7.11
C ASP A 94 -2.84 22.25 6.60
N LEU A 95 -1.99 22.29 5.57
CA LEU A 95 -1.51 23.52 4.95
C LEU A 95 -2.01 23.56 3.51
N THR A 96 -2.72 24.62 3.14
CA THR A 96 -3.17 24.82 1.76
C THR A 96 -2.61 26.12 1.22
N LEU A 97 -1.83 26.03 0.15
CA LEU A 97 -1.31 27.13 -0.62
C LEU A 97 -2.20 27.34 -1.85
N GLN A 98 -2.67 28.55 -2.08
CA GLN A 98 -3.47 28.91 -3.26
C GLN A 98 -2.92 30.15 -3.94
N THR A 99 -2.89 30.13 -5.27
CA THR A 99 -2.47 31.25 -6.11
C THR A 99 -3.67 31.76 -6.90
N SER A 100 -4.00 33.03 -6.70
CA SER A 100 -5.14 33.66 -7.38
C SER A 100 -4.84 33.94 -8.86
N LYS A 101 -5.88 34.25 -9.63
CA LYS A 101 -5.73 34.68 -11.04
C LYS A 101 -4.90 35.96 -11.19
N LYS A 102 -4.78 36.78 -10.14
CA LYS A 102 -4.00 38.02 -10.10
C LYS A 102 -2.58 37.81 -9.54
N GLY A 103 -2.17 36.57 -9.27
CA GLY A 103 -0.83 36.23 -8.77
C GLY A 103 -0.65 36.37 -7.25
N SER A 104 -1.69 36.74 -6.50
CA SER A 104 -1.62 36.76 -5.04
C SER A 104 -1.58 35.35 -4.48
N VAL A 105 -0.63 35.09 -3.59
CA VAL A 105 -0.46 33.78 -2.94
C VAL A 105 -1.07 33.84 -1.55
N THR A 106 -1.75 32.78 -1.13
CA THR A 106 -2.35 32.68 0.20
C THR A 106 -2.03 31.33 0.80
N LEU A 107 -1.49 31.32 2.01
CA LEU A 107 -1.22 30.12 2.79
C LEU A 107 -2.24 30.02 3.94
N GLN A 108 -3.09 29.00 3.88
CA GLN A 108 -4.07 28.70 4.92
C GLN A 108 -3.60 27.54 5.78
N LYS A 109 -3.79 27.66 7.10
CA LYS A 109 -3.49 26.61 8.08
C LYS A 109 -4.80 26.13 8.71
N LYS A 110 -5.01 24.83 8.73
CA LYS A 110 -6.18 24.17 9.35
C LYS A 110 -5.72 23.07 10.31
N LYS A 111 -6.61 22.67 11.21
CA LYS A 111 -6.37 21.48 12.05
C LYS A 111 -6.15 20.25 11.16
N ALA A 112 -5.34 19.31 11.61
CA ALA A 112 -5.04 18.08 10.87
C ALA A 112 -6.34 17.32 10.55
N THR A 113 -6.53 16.95 9.28
CA THR A 113 -7.59 16.02 8.89
C THR A 113 -7.21 14.58 9.22
N PHE A 114 -5.91 14.29 9.32
CA PHE A 114 -5.37 12.95 9.61
C PHE A 114 -4.66 12.97 10.96
N THR A 115 -5.02 12.06 11.85
CA THR A 115 -4.36 11.92 13.17
C THR A 115 -3.16 10.98 13.15
N GLU A 116 -3.02 10.17 12.10
CA GLU A 116 -1.92 9.22 11.93
C GLU A 116 -1.24 9.39 10.56
N ALA A 117 0.08 9.20 10.53
CA ALA A 117 0.85 9.20 9.30
C ALA A 117 0.49 7.93 8.50
N LEU A 118 0.24 8.08 7.20
CA LEU A 118 0.02 6.91 6.34
C LEU A 118 1.31 6.08 6.34
N GLU A 119 1.20 4.77 6.57
CA GLU A 119 2.35 3.87 6.57
C GLU A 119 3.18 4.05 5.29
N ALA A 120 4.44 4.47 5.45
CA ALA A 120 5.38 4.64 4.33
C ALA A 120 5.84 3.30 3.72
N SER A 121 5.40 2.18 4.31
CA SER A 121 5.70 0.86 3.78
C SER A 121 4.71 0.50 2.67
N HIS A 122 5.19 0.53 1.43
CA HIS A 122 4.51 -0.14 0.32
C HIS A 122 4.63 -1.68 0.42
N ASP A 123 5.46 -2.15 1.36
CA ASP A 123 5.60 -3.54 1.72
C ASP A 123 4.74 -3.75 2.98
N ARG A 124 3.42 -3.94 2.79
CA ARG A 124 2.69 -4.74 3.76
C ARG A 124 3.47 -6.04 3.82
N GLN A 125 4.23 -6.26 4.90
CA GLN A 125 4.89 -7.55 5.12
C GLN A 125 3.82 -8.60 4.85
N LYS A 126 3.98 -9.34 3.75
CA LYS A 126 2.97 -10.33 3.36
C LYS A 126 2.96 -11.34 4.48
N VAL A 127 1.94 -11.24 5.34
CA VAL A 127 1.76 -12.15 6.46
C VAL A 127 1.73 -13.55 5.83
N LYS A 128 2.79 -14.31 6.09
CA LYS A 128 2.89 -15.70 5.68
C LYS A 128 1.90 -16.44 6.56
N ARG A 129 0.80 -16.89 5.95
CA ARG A 129 -0.31 -17.59 6.63
C ARG A 129 -0.01 -19.07 6.76
N ALA A 130 0.65 -19.65 5.75
CA ALA A 130 1.22 -20.98 5.89
C ALA A 130 2.50 -20.89 6.73
N SER A 131 2.46 -21.42 7.96
CA SER A 131 3.64 -21.46 8.83
C SER A 131 4.72 -22.39 8.26
N VAL A 132 5.98 -22.04 8.48
CA VAL A 132 7.17 -22.63 7.86
C VAL A 132 7.52 -24.04 8.42
N HIS A 133 6.73 -24.53 9.38
CA HIS A 133 6.98 -25.81 10.07
C HIS A 133 5.81 -26.79 9.99
N LYS A 134 4.91 -26.61 9.02
CA LYS A 134 3.75 -27.52 8.85
C LYS A 134 4.17 -28.75 8.05
N GLN A 135 3.89 -29.94 8.59
CA GLN A 135 4.32 -31.22 8.01
C GLN A 135 3.94 -31.37 6.53
N TYR A 136 2.73 -30.94 6.15
CA TYR A 136 2.27 -31.05 4.75
C TYR A 136 3.14 -30.25 3.77
N LEU A 137 3.79 -29.16 4.18
CA LEU A 137 4.69 -28.39 3.32
C LEU A 137 5.99 -29.14 3.03
N THR A 138 6.48 -29.92 3.99
CA THR A 138 7.65 -30.78 3.80
C THR A 138 7.29 -32.01 2.96
N GLU A 139 6.17 -32.69 3.26
CA GLU A 139 5.72 -33.88 2.51
C GLU A 139 5.40 -33.56 1.04
N LEU A 140 4.85 -32.38 0.76
CA LEU A 140 4.60 -31.92 -0.61
C LEU A 140 5.83 -31.32 -1.29
N GLY A 141 6.99 -31.34 -0.63
CA GLY A 141 8.28 -30.88 -1.16
C GLY A 141 8.36 -29.37 -1.37
N ILE A 142 7.54 -28.57 -0.69
CA ILE A 142 7.64 -27.11 -0.69
C ILE A 142 8.79 -26.65 0.21
N MET A 143 8.96 -27.32 1.35
CA MET A 143 10.03 -27.08 2.30
C MET A 143 10.95 -28.29 2.39
N ASP A 144 12.21 -28.07 2.74
CA ASP A 144 13.12 -29.14 3.09
C ASP A 144 12.89 -29.65 4.53
N ALA A 145 13.67 -30.65 4.93
CA ALA A 145 13.59 -31.24 6.27
C ALA A 145 13.95 -30.26 7.40
N SER A 146 14.65 -29.16 7.10
CA SER A 146 14.95 -28.09 8.05
C SER A 146 13.87 -27.01 8.10
N GLY A 147 12.80 -27.17 7.32
CA GLY A 147 11.71 -26.19 7.19
C GLY A 147 12.06 -25.05 6.25
N VAL A 148 13.17 -25.09 5.50
CA VAL A 148 13.53 -23.99 4.59
C VAL A 148 12.80 -24.16 3.26
N LEU A 149 12.20 -23.06 2.77
CA LEU A 149 11.51 -23.03 1.48
C LEU A 149 12.48 -23.38 0.34
N ILE A 150 12.13 -24.39 -0.44
CA ILE A 150 12.92 -24.78 -1.61
C ILE A 150 12.71 -23.72 -2.71
N PRO A 151 13.77 -23.10 -3.27
CA PRO A 151 13.62 -21.98 -4.22
C PRO A 151 12.71 -22.27 -5.42
N LYS A 152 12.79 -23.49 -5.97
CA LYS A 152 11.95 -23.93 -7.10
C LYS A 152 10.45 -23.99 -6.78
N MET A 153 10.08 -24.03 -5.50
CA MET A 153 8.71 -24.11 -5.01
C MET A 153 8.20 -22.78 -4.46
N ALA A 154 8.97 -21.69 -4.59
CA ALA A 154 8.58 -20.38 -4.10
C ALA A 154 7.27 -19.87 -4.72
N ASP A 155 7.02 -20.17 -5.99
CA ASP A 155 5.76 -19.82 -6.66
C ASP A 155 4.58 -20.60 -6.07
N LYS A 156 4.76 -21.89 -5.78
CA LYS A 156 3.73 -22.73 -5.15
C LYS A 156 3.43 -22.26 -3.72
N TYR A 157 4.46 -21.91 -2.96
CA TYR A 157 4.30 -21.35 -1.63
C TYR A 157 3.57 -19.99 -1.65
N ARG A 158 3.87 -19.14 -2.65
CA ARG A 158 3.16 -17.87 -2.84
C ARG A 158 1.69 -18.10 -3.20
N GLN A 159 1.40 -19.11 -4.04
CA GLN A 159 0.03 -19.50 -4.39
C GLN A 159 -0.77 -19.90 -3.15
N ILE A 160 -0.21 -20.76 -2.29
CA ILE A 160 -0.83 -21.19 -1.03
C ILE A 160 -1.15 -19.98 -0.14
N ASN A 161 -0.17 -19.10 0.08
CA ASN A 161 -0.37 -17.93 0.94
C ASN A 161 -1.43 -16.97 0.39
N LYS A 162 -1.48 -16.75 -0.93
CA LYS A 162 -2.51 -15.90 -1.54
C LYS A 162 -3.90 -16.53 -1.45
N TYR A 163 -3.98 -17.84 -1.59
CA TYR A 163 -5.23 -18.57 -1.43
C TYR A 163 -5.77 -18.45 0.01
N LEU A 164 -4.94 -18.67 1.03
CA LEU A 164 -5.34 -18.50 2.43
C LEU A 164 -5.73 -17.06 2.77
N GLU A 165 -5.06 -16.06 2.20
CA GLU A 165 -5.44 -14.65 2.35
C GLU A 165 -6.87 -14.38 1.84
N ILE A 166 -7.24 -15.00 0.71
CA ILE A 166 -8.61 -14.87 0.16
C ILE A 166 -9.62 -15.56 1.08
N ILE A 167 -9.32 -16.79 1.53
CA ILE A 167 -10.20 -17.57 2.41
C ILE A 167 -10.44 -16.84 3.74
N GLU A 168 -9.39 -16.29 4.36
CA GLU A 168 -9.49 -15.49 5.59
C GLU A 168 -10.47 -14.33 5.43
N GLY A 169 -10.34 -13.56 4.34
CA GLY A 169 -11.23 -12.44 4.06
C GLY A 169 -12.69 -12.86 3.86
N LEU A 170 -12.91 -13.99 3.18
CA LEU A 170 -14.26 -14.53 2.96
C LEU A 170 -14.90 -15.02 4.26
N ILE A 171 -14.17 -15.81 5.04
CA ILE A 171 -14.69 -16.40 6.29
C ILE A 171 -15.04 -15.34 7.34
N THR A 172 -14.23 -14.28 7.46
CA THR A 172 -14.50 -13.21 8.43
C THR A 172 -15.83 -12.49 8.16
N SER A 173 -16.33 -12.55 6.93
CA SER A 173 -17.56 -11.86 6.51
C SER A 173 -18.83 -12.71 6.58
N VAL A 174 -18.74 -13.98 6.99
CA VAL A 174 -19.87 -14.92 6.98
C VAL A 174 -20.00 -15.67 8.30
N SER A 175 -21.24 -15.98 8.68
CA SER A 175 -21.50 -16.90 9.79
C SER A 175 -21.34 -18.33 9.28
N LEU A 176 -20.41 -19.08 9.85
CA LEU A 176 -20.19 -20.48 9.50
C LEU A 176 -21.02 -21.41 10.40
N PRO A 177 -21.46 -22.57 9.89
CA PRO A 177 -22.09 -23.60 10.72
C PRO A 177 -21.07 -24.22 11.70
N GLU A 178 -21.58 -24.91 12.73
CA GLU A 178 -20.74 -25.60 13.72
C GLU A 178 -19.86 -26.69 13.10
N GLU A 179 -20.35 -27.38 12.07
CA GLU A 179 -19.58 -28.37 11.30
C GLU A 179 -19.54 -27.96 9.82
N ILE A 180 -18.32 -27.90 9.27
CA ILE A 180 -18.07 -27.43 7.91
C ILE A 180 -17.53 -28.58 7.07
N ASN A 181 -18.24 -28.91 6.00
CA ASN A 181 -17.82 -29.91 5.04
C ASN A 181 -17.39 -29.22 3.74
N ILE A 182 -16.14 -29.41 3.34
CA ILE A 182 -15.55 -28.79 2.15
C ILE A 182 -15.17 -29.88 1.16
N VAL A 183 -15.58 -29.71 -0.10
CA VAL A 183 -15.22 -30.61 -1.19
C VAL A 183 -14.36 -29.85 -2.20
N ASP A 184 -13.13 -30.32 -2.39
CA ASP A 184 -12.15 -29.76 -3.32
C ASP A 184 -12.12 -30.59 -4.61
N MET A 185 -12.71 -30.05 -5.67
CA MET A 185 -12.84 -30.71 -6.98
C MET A 185 -11.60 -30.43 -7.84
N GLY A 186 -10.91 -31.48 -8.30
CA GLY A 186 -9.65 -31.34 -9.03
C GLY A 186 -8.48 -31.02 -8.09
N SER A 187 -8.44 -31.69 -6.93
CA SER A 187 -7.48 -31.40 -5.85
C SER A 187 -6.02 -31.65 -6.25
N GLY A 188 -5.77 -32.43 -7.30
CA GLY A 188 -4.46 -32.75 -7.84
C GLY A 188 -3.53 -33.31 -6.76
N LYS A 189 -2.40 -32.62 -6.52
CA LYS A 189 -1.44 -32.98 -5.46
C LYS A 189 -1.85 -32.55 -4.05
N GLY A 190 -3.02 -31.93 -3.89
CA GLY A 190 -3.58 -31.55 -2.58
C GLY A 190 -2.98 -30.30 -1.93
N TYR A 191 -2.15 -29.51 -2.63
CA TYR A 191 -1.46 -28.34 -2.03
C TYR A 191 -2.40 -27.35 -1.34
N LEU A 192 -3.52 -27.02 -2.01
CA LEU A 192 -4.50 -26.08 -1.47
C LEU A 192 -5.43 -26.77 -0.47
N THR A 193 -5.76 -28.04 -0.72
CA THR A 193 -6.57 -28.88 0.17
C THR A 193 -5.96 -28.99 1.57
N PHE A 194 -4.68 -29.37 1.66
CA PHE A 194 -3.96 -29.49 2.93
C PHE A 194 -3.75 -28.14 3.60
N ALA A 195 -3.44 -27.10 2.82
CA ALA A 195 -3.30 -25.75 3.35
C ALA A 195 -4.61 -25.22 3.94
N LEU A 196 -5.73 -25.45 3.25
CA LEU A 196 -7.06 -25.06 3.72
C LEU A 196 -7.42 -25.80 5.00
N TYR A 197 -7.24 -27.12 5.00
CA TYR A 197 -7.51 -27.95 6.17
C TYR A 197 -6.71 -27.49 7.38
N ASP A 198 -5.39 -27.32 7.23
CA ASP A 198 -4.51 -26.89 8.31
C ASP A 198 -4.92 -25.50 8.84
N TYR A 199 -5.19 -24.55 7.95
CA TYR A 199 -5.63 -23.20 8.33
C TYR A 199 -6.96 -23.22 9.11
N LEU A 200 -7.97 -23.94 8.63
CA LEU A 200 -9.29 -23.95 9.29
C LEU A 200 -9.29 -24.77 10.57
N LYS A 201 -8.66 -25.95 10.56
CA LYS A 201 -8.68 -26.88 11.70
C LYS A 201 -7.68 -26.47 12.78
N ASN A 202 -6.43 -26.20 12.42
CA ASN A 202 -5.36 -25.99 13.39
C ASN A 202 -5.16 -24.52 13.74
N ASP A 203 -5.28 -23.61 12.78
CA ASP A 203 -5.06 -22.18 13.06
C ASP A 203 -6.35 -21.50 13.55
N GLN A 204 -7.51 -21.81 12.96
CA GLN A 204 -8.81 -21.23 13.34
C GLN A 204 -9.63 -22.10 14.31
N SER A 205 -9.16 -23.31 14.65
CA SER A 205 -9.85 -24.23 15.57
C SER A 205 -11.30 -24.57 15.17
N LEU A 206 -11.61 -24.52 13.87
CA LEU A 206 -12.94 -24.85 13.35
C LEU A 206 -13.13 -26.35 13.21
N ASN A 207 -14.36 -26.82 13.38
CA ASN A 207 -14.69 -28.22 13.11
C ASN A 207 -14.94 -28.43 11.62
N VAL A 208 -13.90 -28.85 10.91
CA VAL A 208 -13.95 -29.01 9.45
C VAL A 208 -13.61 -30.43 9.01
N GLN A 209 -14.27 -30.88 7.95
CA GLN A 209 -13.87 -32.04 7.14
C GLN A 209 -13.62 -31.55 5.71
N VAL A 210 -12.48 -31.95 5.14
CA VAL A 210 -12.09 -31.57 3.77
C VAL A 210 -11.90 -32.85 2.95
N THR A 211 -12.64 -32.97 1.85
CA THR A 211 -12.56 -34.10 0.91
C THR A 211 -12.01 -33.61 -0.42
N GLY A 212 -10.86 -34.13 -0.84
CA GLY A 212 -10.32 -33.90 -2.19
C GLY A 212 -10.85 -34.95 -3.17
N ILE A 213 -11.34 -34.51 -4.32
CA ILE A 213 -11.77 -35.35 -5.43
C ILE A 213 -10.85 -35.07 -6.62
N GLU A 214 -10.33 -36.12 -7.25
CA GLU A 214 -9.53 -36.09 -8.48
C GLU A 214 -10.02 -37.17 -9.44
#